data_AF-A0A1I6YYE6-F1
#
_entry.id   AF-A0A1I6YYE6-F1
#
_cell.length_a   1.000
_cell.length_b   1.000
_cell.length_c   1.000
_cell.angle_alpha   90.00
_cell.angle_beta   90.00
_cell.angle_gamma   90.00
#
_symmetry.space_group_name_H-M   'P 1'
#
loop_
_entity.id
_entity.type
_entity.pdbx_description
1 polymer ?
#
loop_
_entity_poly.entity_id
_entity_poly.type
_entity_poly.pdbx_seq_one_letter_code
_entity_poly.pdbx_strand_id
1 'polypeptide(L)'
;MMRAVTAVGGSCADGGPHVSAQPCLDGTGAVIGLPFVLVPLLLGGTWWGAHTAGAPNPVLLGWPALFLTLGWHFLVDGFDPPPGAEGISVGYVVCGVVSVLMGAAPLLLLLAAWRRGRTTRAAQAGPPPVVTPYPHLRDRPPPSRESSEPDLPGGDDPGASVAGRLERLARLHASGALAGEEFRAAEAATLREGAGR
;
A
#
# COMPACT_ATOMS: atom_id res chain seq x y z
N MET A 1 25.29 15.26 0.67
CA MET A 1 25.57 13.81 0.81
C MET A 1 25.95 13.14 -0.52
N MET A 2 25.19 13.27 -1.62
CA MET A 2 25.50 12.56 -2.88
C MET A 2 26.81 12.97 -3.59
N ARG A 3 27.33 14.19 -3.38
CA ARG A 3 28.61 14.65 -3.96
C ARG A 3 29.88 14.02 -3.34
N ALA A 4 29.79 13.50 -2.12
CA ALA A 4 30.93 12.82 -1.49
C ALA A 4 31.17 11.42 -2.10
N VAL A 5 30.11 10.79 -2.61
CA VAL A 5 30.16 9.44 -3.20
C VAL A 5 30.72 9.48 -4.62
N THR A 6 30.42 10.52 -5.41
CA THR A 6 30.98 10.69 -6.75
C THR A 6 32.46 11.11 -6.74
N ALA A 7 32.93 11.74 -5.66
CA ALA A 7 34.36 12.00 -5.44
C ALA A 7 35.14 10.73 -5.05
N VAL A 8 34.44 9.69 -4.56
CA VAL A 8 34.96 8.33 -4.31
C VAL A 8 34.50 7.39 -5.44
N GLY A 9 34.22 7.93 -6.63
CA GLY A 9 33.87 7.17 -7.83
C GLY A 9 35.09 6.47 -8.44
N GLY A 10 35.70 5.54 -7.70
CA GLY A 10 36.73 4.64 -8.19
C GLY A 10 36.23 3.21 -8.16
N SER A 11 36.46 2.46 -9.25
CA SER A 11 36.31 1.00 -9.23
C SER A 11 37.35 0.44 -8.27
N CYS A 12 36.84 -0.16 -7.21
CA CYS A 12 37.61 -0.85 -6.21
C CYS A 12 37.98 -2.24 -6.76
N ALA A 13 39.00 -2.30 -7.61
CA ALA A 13 39.45 -3.53 -8.25
C ALA A 13 40.91 -3.79 -7.88
N ASP A 14 41.15 -4.81 -7.07
CA ASP A 14 42.48 -5.38 -6.86
C ASP A 14 42.71 -6.50 -7.88
N GLY A 15 43.75 -6.36 -8.70
CA GLY A 15 44.22 -7.43 -9.60
C GLY A 15 44.04 -7.22 -11.11
N GLY A 16 43.69 -6.01 -11.58
CA GLY A 16 43.67 -5.67 -13.01
C GLY A 16 44.92 -4.88 -13.47
N PRO A 17 45.25 -4.84 -14.78
CA PRO A 17 46.38 -4.07 -15.33
C PRO A 17 46.21 -2.53 -15.26
N HIS A 18 45.12 -2.04 -14.66
CA HIS A 18 44.87 -0.63 -14.43
C HIS A 18 45.10 -0.29 -12.95
N VAL A 19 45.93 0.72 -12.70
CA VAL A 19 46.31 1.19 -11.37
C VAL A 19 45.09 1.83 -10.69
N SER A 20 44.46 1.10 -9.78
CA SER A 20 43.37 1.60 -8.95
C SER A 20 43.89 2.66 -7.98
N ALA A 21 43.35 3.88 -8.08
CA ALA A 21 43.84 5.04 -7.33
C ALA A 21 43.55 5.01 -5.82
N GLN A 22 42.71 4.07 -5.34
CA GLN A 22 42.29 3.99 -3.94
C GLN A 22 42.25 2.52 -3.47
N PRO A 23 42.96 2.13 -2.39
CA PRO A 23 42.87 0.78 -1.83
C PRO A 23 41.46 0.54 -1.22
N CYS A 24 40.91 -0.64 -1.47
CA CYS A 24 39.59 -1.00 -0.98
C CYS A 24 39.63 -1.30 0.51
N LEU A 25 38.79 -0.60 1.27
CA LEU A 25 38.59 -0.92 2.68
C LEU A 25 38.04 -2.36 2.80
N ASP A 26 38.57 -3.14 3.74
CA ASP A 26 38.07 -4.47 4.06
C ASP A 26 36.57 -4.43 4.37
N GLY A 27 35.81 -5.34 3.74
CA GLY A 27 34.35 -5.44 3.91
C GLY A 27 33.51 -4.67 2.88
N THR A 28 34.12 -3.88 1.98
CA THR A 28 33.38 -3.19 0.91
C THR A 28 32.58 -4.16 0.03
N GLY A 29 33.13 -5.34 -0.26
CA GLY A 29 32.41 -6.39 -1.00
C GLY A 29 31.17 -6.89 -0.27
N ALA A 30 31.19 -6.99 1.05
CA ALA A 30 30.03 -7.38 1.85
C ALA A 30 28.96 -6.28 1.88
N VAL A 31 29.37 -5.01 1.97
CA VAL A 31 28.45 -3.86 1.92
C VAL A 31 27.81 -3.72 0.53
N ILE A 32 28.56 -4.00 -0.55
CA ILE A 32 28.04 -4.03 -1.93
C ILE A 32 27.11 -5.24 -2.13
N GLY A 33 27.42 -6.39 -1.53
CA GLY A 33 26.60 -7.60 -1.60
C GLY A 33 25.31 -7.54 -0.76
N LEU A 34 25.31 -6.76 0.32
CA LEU A 34 24.18 -6.60 1.23
C LEU A 34 22.86 -6.25 0.53
N PRO A 35 22.78 -5.23 -0.36
CA PRO A 35 21.55 -4.93 -1.08
C PRO A 35 21.07 -6.10 -1.96
N PHE A 36 21.97 -6.92 -2.53
CA PHE A 36 21.59 -8.09 -3.32
C PHE A 36 20.93 -9.19 -2.51
N VAL A 37 21.09 -9.21 -1.18
CA VAL A 37 20.41 -10.16 -0.29
C VAL A 37 19.17 -9.51 0.34
N LEU A 38 19.32 -8.28 0.82
CA LEU A 38 18.27 -7.59 1.57
C LEU A 38 17.09 -7.19 0.68
N VAL A 39 17.35 -6.72 -0.54
CA VAL A 39 16.30 -6.31 -1.48
C VAL A 39 15.41 -7.49 -1.89
N PRO A 40 15.92 -8.66 -2.35
CA PRO A 40 15.05 -9.78 -2.68
C PRO A 40 14.38 -10.39 -1.45
N LEU A 41 14.99 -10.34 -0.26
CA LEU A 41 14.35 -10.81 0.97
C LEU A 41 13.13 -9.94 1.32
N LEU A 42 13.27 -8.62 1.23
CA LEU A 42 12.18 -7.67 1.47
C LEU A 42 11.11 -7.73 0.36
N LEU A 43 11.52 -7.81 -0.90
CA LEU A 43 10.60 -7.95 -2.04
C LEU A 43 9.86 -9.30 -1.99
N GLY A 44 10.56 -10.40 -1.68
CA GLY A 44 9.97 -11.73 -1.55
C GLY A 44 9.02 -11.82 -0.36
N GLY A 45 9.38 -11.23 0.79
CA GLY A 45 8.52 -11.17 1.96
C GLY A 45 7.26 -10.33 1.75
N THR A 46 7.39 -9.17 1.08
CA THR A 46 6.24 -8.31 0.75
C THR A 46 5.36 -8.93 -0.35
N TRP A 47 5.95 -9.65 -1.30
CA TRP A 47 5.21 -10.43 -2.31
C TRP A 47 4.40 -11.56 -1.67
N TRP A 48 5.04 -12.36 -0.81
CA TRP A 48 4.38 -13.44 -0.08
C TRP A 48 3.24 -12.93 0.81
N GLY A 49 3.49 -11.85 1.57
CA GLY A 49 2.49 -11.21 2.41
C GLY A 49 1.31 -10.60 1.63
N ALA A 50 1.56 -10.07 0.43
CA ALA A 50 0.50 -9.56 -0.43
C ALA A 50 -0.35 -10.68 -1.04
N HIS A 51 0.26 -11.82 -1.39
CA HIS A 51 -0.44 -12.99 -1.89
C HIS A 51 -1.32 -13.66 -0.82
N THR A 52 -0.90 -13.67 0.44
CA THR A 52 -1.70 -14.23 1.54
C THR A 52 -2.82 -13.29 2.00
N ALA A 53 -2.66 -11.97 1.87
CA ALA A 53 -3.64 -10.97 2.31
C ALA A 53 -4.64 -10.53 1.22
N GLY A 54 -4.52 -11.01 -0.02
CA GLY A 54 -5.38 -10.59 -1.15
C GLY A 54 -5.24 -9.10 -1.50
N ALA A 55 -4.17 -8.46 -1.06
CA ALA A 55 -3.91 -7.04 -1.25
C ALA A 55 -3.27 -6.78 -2.63
N PRO A 56 -3.48 -5.60 -3.23
CA PRO A 56 -2.81 -5.23 -4.48
C PRO A 56 -1.29 -5.32 -4.31
N ASN A 57 -0.66 -6.13 -5.15
CA ASN A 57 0.72 -6.55 -4.98
C ASN A 57 1.69 -5.36 -5.02
N PRO A 58 2.39 -5.04 -3.92
CA PRO A 58 3.32 -3.91 -3.86
C PRO A 58 4.50 -4.08 -4.81
N VAL A 59 4.82 -5.32 -5.23
CA VAL A 59 5.86 -5.59 -6.24
C VAL A 59 5.49 -4.98 -7.59
N LEU A 60 4.20 -4.91 -7.91
CA LEU A 60 3.71 -4.27 -9.14
C LEU A 60 3.92 -2.75 -9.13
N LEU A 61 4.04 -2.14 -7.94
CA LEU A 61 4.37 -0.72 -7.74
C LEU A 61 5.88 -0.50 -7.53
N GLY A 62 6.57 -1.49 -6.98
CA GLY A 62 8.02 -1.46 -6.78
C GLY A 62 8.77 -1.42 -8.12
N TRP A 63 8.33 -2.19 -9.11
CA TRP A 63 8.91 -2.18 -10.45
C TRP A 63 8.92 -0.79 -11.12
N PRO A 64 7.77 -0.11 -11.31
CA PRO A 64 7.77 1.22 -11.91
C PRO A 64 8.53 2.24 -11.07
N ALA A 65 8.46 2.16 -9.74
CA ALA A 65 9.18 3.07 -8.85
C ALA A 65 10.71 2.94 -9.04
N LEU A 66 11.22 1.72 -9.16
CA LEU A 66 12.66 1.46 -9.29
C LEU A 66 13.20 1.96 -10.64
N PHE A 67 12.48 1.65 -11.73
CA PHE A 67 12.86 2.09 -13.08
C PHE A 67 12.71 3.61 -13.29
N LEU A 68 11.67 4.23 -12.72
CA LEU A 68 11.49 5.68 -12.81
C LEU A 68 12.55 6.43 -12.00
N THR A 69 12.88 5.95 -10.80
CA THR A 69 13.93 6.55 -9.97
C THR A 69 15.29 6.45 -10.64
N LEU A 70 15.64 5.27 -11.16
CA LEU A 70 16.91 5.06 -11.86
C LEU A 70 16.98 5.86 -13.17
N GLY A 71 15.90 5.87 -13.95
CA GLY A 71 15.82 6.64 -15.20
C GLY A 71 15.93 8.15 -14.97
N TRP A 72 15.35 8.67 -13.90
CA TRP A 72 15.49 10.08 -13.52
C TRP A 72 16.94 10.45 -13.18
N HIS A 73 17.63 9.60 -12.42
CA HIS A 73 19.06 9.81 -12.11
C HIS A 73 19.92 9.86 -13.38
N PHE A 74 19.74 8.92 -14.30
CA PHE A 74 20.48 8.92 -15.57
C PHE A 74 20.17 10.13 -16.46
N LEU A 75 18.94 10.63 -16.45
CA LEU A 75 18.60 11.84 -17.20
C LEU A 75 19.30 13.07 -16.60
N VAL A 76 19.33 13.21 -15.27
CA VAL A 76 20.06 14.30 -14.59
C VAL A 76 21.54 14.23 -14.92
N ASP A 77 22.17 13.08 -14.79
CA ASP A 77 23.59 12.89 -15.07
C ASP A 77 23.93 13.04 -16.57
N GLY A 78 22.95 12.84 -17.46
CA GLY A 78 23.10 13.05 -18.90
C GLY A 78 23.07 14.51 -19.33
N PHE A 79 22.29 15.36 -18.63
CA PHE A 79 22.14 16.79 -18.94
C PHE A 79 23.07 17.69 -18.11
N ASP A 80 23.39 17.30 -16.88
CA ASP A 80 24.30 18.02 -15.98
C ASP A 80 25.42 17.07 -15.53
N PRO A 81 26.35 16.72 -16.43
CA PRO A 81 27.42 15.78 -16.11
C PRO A 81 28.35 16.34 -15.02
N PRO A 82 28.94 15.47 -14.18
CA PRO A 82 29.87 15.89 -13.14
C PRO A 82 31.09 16.64 -13.72
N PRO A 83 31.68 17.57 -12.93
CA PRO A 83 32.76 18.44 -13.40
C PRO A 83 33.96 17.61 -13.89
N GLY A 84 34.25 17.70 -15.18
CA GLY A 84 35.32 16.93 -15.85
C GLY A 84 34.88 16.23 -17.14
N ALA A 85 33.57 16.09 -17.39
CA ALA A 85 33.03 15.64 -18.67
C ALA A 85 32.34 16.83 -19.37
N GLU A 86 32.89 17.30 -20.49
CA GLU A 86 32.29 18.38 -21.25
C GLU A 86 31.21 17.85 -22.20
N GLY A 87 29.97 18.31 -22.03
CA GLY A 87 28.86 18.08 -22.96
C GLY A 87 27.85 17.01 -22.54
N ILE A 88 26.72 16.97 -23.27
CA ILE A 88 25.64 16.01 -23.02
C ILE A 88 26.15 14.59 -23.24
N SER A 89 26.06 13.76 -22.19
CA SER A 89 26.40 12.34 -22.31
C SER A 89 25.21 11.57 -22.86
N VAL A 90 25.21 11.39 -24.18
CA VAL A 90 24.16 10.68 -24.93
C VAL A 90 23.89 9.29 -24.35
N GLY A 91 24.92 8.60 -23.83
CA GLY A 91 24.78 7.28 -23.20
C GLY A 91 23.87 7.30 -21.97
N TYR A 92 24.06 8.27 -21.08
CA TYR A 92 23.20 8.44 -19.90
C TYR A 92 21.77 8.82 -20.30
N VAL A 93 21.60 9.72 -21.28
CA VAL A 93 20.29 10.12 -21.78
C VAL A 93 19.52 8.92 -22.37
N VAL A 94 20.16 8.12 -23.23
CA VAL A 94 19.53 6.93 -23.84
C VAL A 94 19.14 5.91 -22.77
N CYS A 95 20.04 5.64 -21.81
CA CYS A 95 19.77 4.71 -20.71
C CYS A 95 18.60 5.19 -19.83
N GLY A 96 18.55 6.49 -19.54
CA GLY A 96 17.48 7.13 -18.79
C GLY A 96 16.14 7.03 -19.48
N VAL A 97 16.06 7.34 -20.78
CA VAL A 97 14.83 7.28 -21.57
C VAL A 97 14.28 5.84 -21.63
N VAL A 98 15.13 4.85 -21.94
CA VAL A 98 14.70 3.45 -21.99
C VAL A 98 14.18 2.96 -20.63
N SER A 99 14.86 3.35 -19.54
CA SER A 99 14.45 2.99 -18.18
C SER A 99 13.11 3.61 -17.81
N VAL A 100 12.89 4.88 -18.15
CA VAL A 100 11.59 5.56 -17.95
C VAL A 100 10.48 4.88 -18.75
N LEU A 101 10.73 4.48 -20.00
CA LEU A 101 9.73 3.80 -20.82
C LEU A 101 9.32 2.44 -20.23
N MET A 102 10.30 1.63 -19.79
CA MET A 102 10.02 0.35 -19.13
C MET A 102 9.28 0.51 -17.80
N GLY A 103 9.61 1.56 -17.02
CA GLY A 103 8.93 1.86 -15.76
C GLY A 103 7.52 2.44 -15.96
N ALA A 104 7.33 3.27 -16.98
CA ALA A 104 6.06 3.95 -17.23
C ALA A 104 4.98 3.01 -17.79
N ALA A 105 5.35 2.00 -18.59
CA ALA A 105 4.42 1.07 -19.20
C ALA A 105 3.43 0.41 -18.21
N PRO A 106 3.86 -0.26 -17.13
CA PRO A 106 2.94 -0.86 -16.16
C PRO A 106 2.11 0.20 -15.42
N LEU A 107 2.68 1.38 -15.15
CA LEU A 107 1.96 2.47 -14.49
C LEU A 107 0.81 2.99 -15.36
N LEU A 108 1.05 3.14 -16.67
CA LEU A 108 0.05 3.56 -17.65
C LEU A 108 -1.06 2.51 -17.80
N LEU A 109 -0.71 1.22 -17.81
CA LEU A 109 -1.69 0.13 -17.85
C LEU A 109 -2.59 0.13 -16.60
N LEU A 110 -1.99 0.29 -15.41
CA LEU A 110 -2.74 0.37 -14.15
C LEU A 110 -3.68 1.58 -14.14
N LEU A 111 -3.18 2.74 -14.57
CA LEU A 111 -3.95 3.98 -14.64
C LEU A 111 -5.09 3.87 -15.66
N ALA A 112 -4.86 3.22 -16.80
CA ALA A 112 -5.87 2.98 -17.82
C ALA A 112 -6.96 2.00 -17.34
N ALA A 113 -6.60 0.94 -16.62
CA ALA A 113 -7.55 0.00 -16.03
C ALA A 113 -8.40 0.70 -14.94
N TRP A 114 -7.77 1.51 -14.09
CA TRP A 114 -8.48 2.26 -13.06
C TRP A 114 -9.44 3.31 -13.62
N ARG A 115 -9.01 4.05 -14.67
CA ARG A 115 -9.88 4.99 -15.40
C ARG A 115 -11.09 4.28 -16.01
N ARG A 116 -10.90 3.11 -16.63
CA ARG A 116 -11.99 2.29 -17.18
C ARG A 116 -12.97 1.82 -16.10
N GLY A 117 -12.47 1.34 -14.96
CA GLY A 117 -13.31 0.92 -13.83
C GLY A 117 -14.15 2.05 -13.21
N ARG A 118 -13.62 3.28 -13.20
CA ARG A 118 -14.38 4.47 -12.77
C ARG A 118 -15.47 4.84 -13.76
N THR A 119 -15.20 4.79 -15.07
CA THR A 119 -16.22 5.07 -16.08
C THR A 119 -17.33 4.02 -16.08
N THR A 120 -17.03 2.73 -15.88
CA THR A 120 -18.07 1.70 -15.75
C THR A 120 -18.84 1.82 -14.45
N ARG A 121 -18.19 2.12 -13.31
CA ARG A 121 -18.92 2.40 -12.05
C ARG A 121 -19.80 3.66 -12.15
N ALA A 122 -19.33 4.70 -12.83
CA ALA A 122 -20.13 5.90 -13.09
C ALA A 122 -21.31 5.61 -14.03
N ALA A 123 -21.14 4.71 -15.00
CA ALA A 123 -22.23 4.26 -15.87
C ALA A 123 -23.22 3.30 -15.18
N GLN A 124 -22.76 2.53 -14.18
CA GLN A 124 -23.58 1.63 -13.36
C GLN A 124 -24.23 2.32 -12.16
N ALA A 125 -23.79 3.53 -11.80
CA ALA A 125 -24.55 4.43 -10.95
C ALA A 125 -25.77 4.89 -11.75
N GLY A 126 -26.78 4.01 -11.82
CA GLY A 126 -28.03 4.27 -12.52
C GLY A 126 -28.74 5.52 -11.98
N PRO A 127 -29.85 5.92 -12.62
CA PRO A 127 -30.64 7.08 -12.19
C PRO A 127 -30.92 7.00 -10.68
N PRO A 128 -30.86 8.12 -9.94
CA PRO A 128 -31.18 8.10 -8.52
C PRO A 128 -32.55 7.45 -8.34
N PRO A 129 -32.73 6.58 -7.33
CA PRO A 129 -34.00 5.92 -7.11
C PRO A 129 -35.08 6.99 -7.01
N VAL A 130 -36.02 6.99 -7.96
CA VAL A 130 -37.17 7.88 -7.92
C VAL A 130 -37.98 7.44 -6.72
N VAL A 131 -37.88 8.20 -5.64
CA VAL A 131 -38.72 8.02 -4.45
C VAL A 131 -40.12 8.45 -4.87
N THR A 132 -40.93 7.52 -5.37
CA THR A 132 -42.38 7.74 -5.54
C THR A 132 -43.00 7.80 -4.14
N PRO A 133 -43.46 8.97 -3.67
CA PRO A 133 -44.13 9.07 -2.39
C PRO A 133 -45.51 8.41 -2.54
N TYR A 134 -45.71 7.23 -1.95
CA TYR A 134 -47.03 6.59 -1.90
C TYR A 134 -47.85 7.24 -0.77
N PRO A 135 -48.85 8.09 -1.08
CA PRO A 135 -49.55 8.87 -0.05
C PRO A 135 -50.47 8.02 0.83
N HIS A 136 -50.86 6.83 0.35
CA HIS A 136 -51.86 5.98 0.98
C HIS A 136 -51.32 5.05 2.09
N LEU A 137 -50.02 5.12 2.40
CA LEU A 137 -49.40 4.34 3.49
C LEU A 137 -49.20 5.14 4.78
N ARG A 138 -49.57 6.43 4.80
CA ARG A 138 -49.34 7.33 5.94
C ARG A 138 -50.31 7.15 7.11
N ASP A 139 -51.43 6.46 6.87
CA ASP A 139 -52.51 6.30 7.85
C ASP A 139 -52.54 4.94 8.55
N ARG A 140 -51.54 4.08 8.32
CA ARG A 140 -51.42 2.84 9.11
C ARG A 140 -50.67 3.17 10.41
N PRO A 141 -51.29 3.04 11.59
CA PRO A 141 -50.53 3.11 12.84
C PRO A 141 -49.41 2.07 12.79
N PRO A 142 -48.20 2.39 13.28
CA PRO A 142 -47.09 1.45 13.24
C PRO A 142 -47.54 0.17 13.95
N PRO A 143 -47.36 -1.03 13.35
CA PRO A 143 -47.62 -2.27 14.06
C PRO A 143 -46.76 -2.25 15.33
N SER A 144 -47.42 -2.46 16.47
CA SER A 144 -46.77 -2.79 17.72
C SER A 144 -45.68 -3.82 17.43
N ARG A 145 -44.45 -3.46 17.79
CA ARG A 145 -43.24 -4.23 17.57
C ARG A 145 -43.28 -5.46 18.50
N GLU A 146 -44.14 -6.42 18.18
CA GLU A 146 -44.04 -7.77 18.71
C GLU A 146 -42.89 -8.43 17.96
N SER A 147 -41.80 -8.57 18.70
CA SER A 147 -40.65 -9.37 18.36
C SER A 147 -41.11 -10.80 18.06
N SER A 148 -41.27 -11.12 16.78
CA SER A 148 -41.29 -12.49 16.29
C SER A 148 -40.25 -12.57 15.19
N GLU A 149 -39.00 -12.60 15.66
CA GLU A 149 -37.86 -13.01 14.84
C GLU A 149 -38.09 -14.49 14.48
N PRO A 150 -37.96 -14.90 13.20
CA PRO A 150 -38.08 -16.29 12.83
C PRO A 150 -36.95 -17.10 13.47
N ASP A 151 -37.31 -18.09 14.29
CA ASP A 151 -36.40 -19.10 14.85
C ASP A 151 -35.68 -19.84 13.71
N LEU A 152 -34.47 -19.40 13.41
CA LEU A 152 -33.49 -20.13 12.60
C LEU A 152 -32.72 -21.06 13.55
N PRO A 153 -32.79 -22.40 13.35
CA PRO A 153 -32.09 -23.33 14.21
C PRO A 153 -30.61 -23.33 13.85
N GLY A 154 -29.80 -22.70 14.70
CA GLY A 154 -28.34 -22.70 14.61
C GLY A 154 -27.75 -21.30 14.50
N GLY A 155 -27.69 -20.59 15.62
CA GLY A 155 -26.94 -19.34 15.72
C GLY A 155 -26.74 -19.01 17.19
N ASP A 156 -25.48 -18.99 17.63
CA ASP A 156 -25.10 -18.53 18.95
C ASP A 156 -25.77 -17.18 19.24
N ASP A 157 -26.42 -17.05 20.41
CA ASP A 157 -27.07 -15.82 20.85
C ASP A 157 -26.16 -14.61 20.52
N PRO A 158 -26.56 -13.70 19.60
CA PRO A 158 -25.74 -12.56 19.24
C PRO A 158 -25.52 -11.63 20.44
N GLY A 159 -26.32 -11.74 21.50
CA GLY A 159 -26.09 -11.07 22.79
C GLY A 159 -25.02 -11.72 23.68
N ALA A 160 -24.70 -13.00 23.48
CA ALA A 160 -23.71 -13.75 24.26
C ALA A 160 -22.32 -13.75 23.61
N SER A 161 -22.23 -13.53 22.30
CA SER A 161 -20.94 -13.44 21.61
C SER A 161 -20.15 -12.18 22.03
N VAL A 162 -18.82 -12.31 22.13
CA VAL A 162 -17.93 -11.19 22.43
C VAL A 162 -18.12 -10.05 21.42
N ALA A 163 -18.29 -10.38 20.14
CA ALA A 163 -18.54 -9.42 19.08
C ALA A 163 -19.84 -8.63 19.28
N GLY A 164 -20.95 -9.30 19.63
CA GLY A 164 -22.23 -8.60 19.85
C GLY A 164 -22.26 -7.75 21.12
N ARG A 165 -21.49 -8.11 22.16
CA ARG A 165 -21.29 -7.26 23.34
C ARG A 165 -20.49 -5.99 23.00
N LEU A 166 -19.47 -6.09 22.15
CA LEU A 166 -18.70 -4.94 21.65
C LEU A 166 -19.55 -4.02 20.77
N GLU A 167 -20.36 -4.57 19.87
CA GLU A 167 -21.29 -3.80 19.02
C GLU A 167 -22.31 -3.01 19.86
N ARG A 168 -22.81 -3.60 20.95
CA ARG A 168 -23.71 -2.93 21.89
C ARG A 168 -23.02 -1.78 22.62
N LEU A 169 -21.78 -1.97 23.09
CA LEU A 169 -21.00 -0.90 23.73
C LEU A 169 -20.69 0.24 22.77
N ALA A 170 -20.35 -0.06 21.52
CA ALA A 170 -20.07 0.94 20.49
C ALA A 170 -21.32 1.80 20.20
N ARG A 171 -22.50 1.18 20.17
CA ARG A 171 -23.77 1.89 20.00
C ARG A 171 -24.09 2.84 21.16
N LEU A 172 -23.78 2.44 22.41
CA LEU A 172 -23.99 3.28 23.60
C LEU A 172 -23.01 4.47 23.66
N HIS A 173 -21.77 4.28 23.23
CA HIS A 173 -20.80 5.37 23.11
C HIS A 173 -21.20 6.35 22.00
N ALA A 174 -21.65 5.84 20.85
CA ALA A 174 -22.12 6.67 19.74
C ALA A 174 -23.36 7.50 20.09
N SER A 175 -24.24 7.02 20.97
CA SER A 175 -25.38 7.78 21.49
C SER A 175 -25.01 8.76 22.60
N GLY A 176 -23.74 8.85 22.99
CA GLY A 176 -23.27 9.72 24.09
C GLY A 176 -23.76 9.30 25.48
N ALA A 177 -24.29 8.09 25.61
CA ALA A 177 -24.82 7.56 26.87
C ALA A 177 -23.71 6.99 27.78
N LEU A 178 -22.51 6.81 27.23
CA LEU A 178 -21.32 6.34 27.94
C LEU A 178 -20.17 7.33 27.71
N ALA A 179 -19.49 7.74 28.78
CA ALA A 179 -18.29 8.55 28.67
C ALA A 179 -17.12 7.71 28.09
N GLY A 180 -16.20 8.34 27.36
CA GLY A 180 -15.09 7.63 26.70
C GLY A 180 -14.15 6.87 27.66
N GLU A 181 -14.09 7.25 28.93
CA GLU A 181 -13.33 6.50 29.95
C GLU A 181 -14.04 5.22 30.38
N GLU A 182 -15.37 5.28 30.55
CA GLU A 182 -16.21 4.13 30.89
C GLU A 182 -16.29 3.13 29.74
N PHE A 183 -16.29 3.62 28.49
CA PHE A 183 -16.26 2.78 27.29
C PHE A 183 -14.97 1.95 27.22
N ARG A 184 -13.79 2.57 27.43
CA ARG A 184 -12.50 1.87 27.42
C ARG A 184 -12.40 0.81 28.53
N ALA A 185 -12.96 1.08 29.70
CA ALA A 185 -12.99 0.12 30.80
C ALA A 185 -13.87 -1.09 30.47
N ALA A 186 -15.06 -0.86 29.89
CA ALA A 186 -16.01 -1.91 29.52
C ALA A 186 -15.52 -2.77 28.34
N GLU A 187 -14.85 -2.16 27.36
CA GLU A 187 -14.22 -2.86 26.22
C GLU A 187 -13.11 -3.81 26.71
N ALA A 188 -12.24 -3.32 27.59
CA ALA A 188 -11.15 -4.13 28.15
C ALA A 188 -11.67 -5.32 28.99
N ALA A 189 -12.77 -5.14 29.73
CA ALA A 189 -13.40 -6.24 30.47
C ALA A 189 -13.97 -7.31 29.52
N THR A 190 -14.67 -6.87 28.47
CA THR A 190 -15.30 -7.77 27.48
C THR A 190 -14.27 -8.60 26.71
N LEU A 191 -13.12 -8.00 26.37
CA LEU A 191 -12.01 -8.69 25.69
C LEU A 191 -11.31 -9.71 26.59
N ARG A 192 -11.15 -9.42 27.90
CA ARG A 192 -10.57 -10.39 28.86
C ARG A 192 -11.45 -11.62 29.05
N GLU A 193 -12.76 -11.44 29.15
CA GLU A 193 -13.70 -12.55 29.24
C GLU A 193 -13.72 -13.42 27.98
N GLY A 194 -13.55 -12.80 26.81
CA GLY A 194 -13.47 -13.51 25.53
C GLY A 194 -12.18 -14.30 25.32
N ALA A 195 -11.07 -13.85 25.91
CA ALA A 195 -9.76 -14.51 25.80
C ALA A 195 -9.57 -15.69 26.78
N GLY A 196 -10.48 -15.86 27.74
CA GLY A 196 -10.44 -16.92 28.77
C GLY A 196 -11.30 -18.15 28.49
N ARG A 197 -11.94 -18.22 27.32
CA ARG A 197 -12.66 -19.41 26.81
C ARG A 197 -11.88 -20.02 25.65
#